data_AF-A0A2P8KE90-F1
#
_entry.id   AF-A0A2P8KE90-F1
#
_cell.length_a   1.000
_cell.length_b   1.000
_cell.length_c   1.000
_cell.angle_alpha   90.00
_cell.angle_beta   90.00
_cell.angle_gamma   90.00
#
_symmetry.space_group_name_H-M   'P 1'
#
loop_
_entity.id
_entity.type
_entity.pdbx_description
1 polymer ?
#
loop_
_entity_poly.entity_id
_entity_poly.type
_entity_poly.pdbx_seq_one_letter_code
_entity_poly.pdbx_strand_id
1 'polypeptide(L)'
;MKQGTGYVSPVVTLEFGGRSTGEPHQVLPVACDMDGHVDGVTFPVASPQVMSVARTFWEKATATHVYCAQGRIRSERYARHWHDLAAIMRSAHFDAVIGDRAVARAVAEHKSYFFSEKGADGEIIDYATAVEGALQIVPEGAALEALASDYTKMLEDEVMVGSALPFDELMQACAEVAAYANAAARK
;
A
#
# COMPACT_ATOMS: atom_id res chain seq x y z
N MET A 1 21.51 -23.61 -2.56
CA MET A 1 20.25 -22.88 -2.26
C MET A 1 20.55 -21.41 -2.46
N LYS A 2 19.84 -20.70 -3.36
CA LYS A 2 19.95 -19.24 -3.41
C LYS A 2 19.44 -18.72 -2.06
N GLN A 3 20.30 -18.09 -1.28
CA GLN A 3 19.86 -17.33 -0.10
C GLN A 3 19.18 -16.08 -0.65
N GLY A 4 17.96 -15.80 -0.22
CA GLY A 4 17.33 -14.51 -0.50
C GLY A 4 18.16 -13.38 0.15
N THR A 5 17.85 -12.14 -0.19
CA THR A 5 18.50 -10.96 0.38
C THR A 5 18.23 -10.83 1.89
N GLY A 6 17.14 -11.45 2.39
CA GLY A 6 16.74 -11.49 3.80
C GLY A 6 15.28 -11.06 4.00
N TYR A 7 14.98 -9.82 3.60
CA TYR A 7 13.66 -9.18 3.49
C TYR A 7 12.77 -9.83 2.42
N VAL A 8 13.33 -10.36 1.32
CA VAL A 8 12.59 -11.15 0.32
C VAL A 8 13.16 -12.56 0.20
N SER A 9 12.33 -13.56 0.48
CA SER A 9 12.67 -14.96 0.25
C SER A 9 12.54 -15.32 -1.24
N PRO A 10 13.40 -16.21 -1.79
CA PRO A 10 13.31 -16.68 -3.18
C PRO A 10 12.22 -17.75 -3.34
N VAL A 11 11.04 -17.47 -2.79
CA VAL A 11 9.86 -18.33 -2.76
C VAL A 11 8.68 -17.50 -3.22
N VAL A 12 7.90 -18.03 -4.15
CA VAL A 12 6.62 -17.44 -4.56
C VAL A 12 5.56 -17.95 -3.61
N THR A 13 5.12 -17.11 -2.68
CA THR A 13 3.99 -17.42 -1.79
C THR A 13 2.68 -17.04 -2.49
N LEU A 14 1.75 -17.99 -2.59
CA LEU A 14 0.41 -17.78 -3.10
C LEU A 14 -0.57 -17.71 -1.93
N GLU A 15 -1.22 -16.56 -1.76
CA GLU A 15 -2.21 -16.34 -0.71
C GLU A 15 -3.62 -16.28 -1.31
N PHE A 16 -4.52 -17.12 -0.81
CA PHE A 16 -5.91 -17.16 -1.23
C PHE A 16 -6.80 -16.72 -0.07
N GLY A 17 -7.39 -15.53 -0.17
CA GLY A 17 -8.27 -14.96 0.85
C GLY A 17 -9.73 -14.91 0.39
N GLY A 18 -10.64 -15.57 1.12
CA GLY A 18 -12.08 -15.52 0.83
C GLY A 18 -12.79 -14.23 1.27
N ARG A 19 -12.05 -13.31 1.90
CA ARG A 19 -12.57 -12.05 2.45
C ARG A 19 -12.22 -10.84 1.60
N SER A 20 -11.74 -11.00 0.37
CA SER A 20 -11.46 -9.89 -0.54
C SER A 20 -12.29 -10.07 -1.78
N THR A 21 -13.15 -9.10 -2.09
CA THR A 21 -13.90 -9.12 -3.35
C THR A 21 -12.99 -8.84 -4.55
N GLY A 22 -11.83 -8.19 -4.33
CA GLY A 22 -10.91 -7.78 -5.39
C GLY A 22 -11.46 -6.70 -6.34
N GLU A 23 -12.69 -6.23 -6.11
CA GLU A 23 -13.41 -5.30 -6.97
C GLU A 23 -13.23 -3.83 -6.52
N PRO A 24 -13.21 -2.86 -7.45
CA PRO A 24 -13.19 -3.05 -8.89
C PRO A 24 -11.85 -3.60 -9.39
N HIS A 25 -11.92 -4.45 -10.41
CA HIS A 25 -10.79 -5.08 -11.08
C HIS A 25 -10.72 -4.67 -12.54
N GLN A 26 -9.57 -4.86 -13.16
CA GLN A 26 -9.31 -4.58 -14.58
C GLN A 26 -8.28 -5.57 -15.13
N VAL A 27 -8.29 -5.79 -16.44
CA VAL A 27 -7.25 -6.59 -17.10
C VAL A 27 -6.07 -5.68 -17.42
N LEU A 28 -4.88 -6.02 -16.92
CA LEU A 28 -3.64 -5.32 -17.25
C LEU A 28 -2.64 -6.27 -17.89
N PRO A 29 -2.07 -5.95 -19.07
CA PRO A 29 -1.02 -6.75 -19.66
C PRO A 29 0.27 -6.66 -18.82
N VAL A 30 0.99 -7.76 -18.73
CA VAL A 30 2.30 -7.85 -18.09
C VAL A 30 3.25 -8.64 -18.98
N ALA A 31 4.48 -8.15 -19.07
CA ALA A 31 5.61 -8.82 -19.72
C ALA A 31 6.72 -9.05 -18.70
N CYS A 32 7.64 -9.97 -18.98
CA CYS A 32 8.78 -10.22 -18.10
C CYS A 32 9.82 -9.12 -18.24
N ASP A 33 10.33 -8.57 -17.13
CA ASP A 33 11.39 -7.57 -17.14
C ASP A 33 12.72 -8.09 -17.72
N MET A 34 12.89 -9.41 -17.82
CA MET A 34 14.04 -10.04 -18.47
C MET A 34 13.86 -10.26 -19.98
N ASP A 35 12.69 -9.90 -20.54
CA ASP A 35 12.45 -10.05 -21.97
C ASP A 35 13.46 -9.23 -22.79
N GLY A 36 14.06 -9.87 -23.80
CA GLY A 36 15.15 -9.28 -24.58
C GLY A 36 16.51 -9.19 -23.88
N HIS A 37 16.63 -9.61 -22.61
CA HIS A 37 17.90 -9.60 -21.87
C HIS A 37 18.62 -10.96 -21.82
N VAL A 38 17.98 -12.03 -22.30
CA VAL A 38 18.56 -13.38 -22.34
C VAL A 38 18.47 -13.96 -23.74
N ASP A 39 19.63 -14.11 -24.39
CA ASP A 39 19.72 -14.64 -25.75
C ASP A 39 19.09 -16.04 -25.86
N GLY A 40 18.24 -16.21 -26.87
CA GLY A 40 17.59 -17.50 -27.18
C GLY A 40 16.45 -17.88 -26.22
N VAL A 41 16.05 -17.00 -25.30
CA VAL A 41 14.90 -17.23 -24.41
C VAL A 41 13.75 -16.29 -24.78
N THR A 42 12.58 -16.86 -25.05
CA THR A 42 11.33 -16.11 -25.23
C THR A 42 10.55 -16.13 -23.93
N PHE A 43 10.21 -14.95 -23.41
CA PHE A 43 9.42 -14.84 -22.20
C PHE A 43 7.92 -14.72 -22.51
N PRO A 44 7.04 -15.29 -21.67
CA PRO A 44 5.60 -15.18 -21.87
C PRO A 44 5.11 -13.76 -21.54
N VAL A 45 4.08 -13.33 -22.25
CA VAL A 45 3.23 -12.20 -21.88
C VAL A 45 1.90 -12.72 -21.33
N ALA A 46 1.31 -12.00 -20.37
CA ALA A 46 0.03 -12.36 -19.79
C ALA A 46 -0.89 -11.14 -19.69
N SER A 47 -2.19 -11.37 -19.51
CA SER A 47 -3.18 -10.33 -19.27
C SER A 47 -4.05 -10.71 -18.08
N PRO A 48 -3.48 -10.74 -16.86
CA PRO A 48 -4.24 -11.07 -15.65
C PRO A 48 -5.32 -10.04 -15.37
N GLN A 49 -6.41 -10.51 -14.74
CA GLN A 49 -7.35 -9.65 -14.04
C GLN A 49 -6.73 -9.27 -12.70
N VAL A 50 -6.57 -7.96 -12.46
CA VAL A 50 -5.94 -7.41 -11.27
C VAL A 50 -6.85 -6.37 -10.62
N MET A 51 -6.68 -6.18 -9.33
CA MET A 51 -7.35 -5.13 -8.59
C MET A 51 -7.01 -3.76 -9.19
N SER A 52 -7.99 -2.87 -9.30
CA SER A 52 -7.76 -1.51 -9.80
C SER A 52 -6.77 -0.75 -8.91
N VAL A 53 -6.12 0.27 -9.49
CA VAL A 53 -5.20 1.14 -8.73
C VAL A 53 -5.94 1.85 -7.59
N ALA A 54 -7.18 2.29 -7.82
CA ALA A 54 -8.00 2.94 -6.81
C ALA A 54 -8.29 2.01 -5.63
N ARG A 55 -8.71 0.77 -5.89
CA ARG A 55 -8.95 -0.21 -4.83
C ARG A 55 -7.66 -0.53 -4.07
N THR A 56 -6.55 -0.72 -4.79
CA THR A 56 -5.23 -0.95 -4.19
C THR A 56 -4.81 0.19 -3.26
N PHE A 57 -4.96 1.43 -3.72
CA PHE A 57 -4.65 2.62 -2.95
C PHE A 57 -5.46 2.67 -1.65
N TRP A 58 -6.79 2.56 -1.73
CA TRP A 58 -7.66 2.70 -0.55
C TRP A 58 -7.48 1.55 0.46
N GLU A 59 -7.19 0.34 0.00
CA GLU A 59 -6.83 -0.79 0.87
C GLU A 59 -5.55 -0.50 1.66
N LYS A 60 -4.53 0.06 1.01
CA LYS A 60 -3.26 0.42 1.65
C LYS A 60 -3.40 1.64 2.56
N ALA A 61 -4.09 2.68 2.10
CA ALA A 61 -4.30 3.93 2.85
C ALA A 61 -5.06 3.70 4.17
N THR A 62 -6.09 2.85 4.15
CA THR A 62 -6.81 2.49 5.37
C THR A 62 -6.00 1.56 6.28
N ALA A 63 -5.14 0.69 5.73
CA ALA A 63 -4.21 -0.10 6.54
C ALA A 63 -3.15 0.78 7.22
N THR A 64 -2.61 1.80 6.54
CA THR A 64 -1.70 2.77 7.15
C THR A 64 -2.40 3.62 8.21
N HIS A 65 -3.68 3.96 8.00
CA HIS A 65 -4.49 4.64 9.01
C HIS A 65 -4.65 3.80 10.28
N VAL A 66 -4.94 2.50 10.15
CA VAL A 66 -5.00 1.58 11.29
C VAL A 66 -3.66 1.53 12.03
N TYR A 67 -2.55 1.46 11.29
CA TYR A 67 -1.22 1.49 11.89
C TYR A 67 -0.98 2.77 12.70
N CYS A 68 -1.34 3.93 12.15
CA CYS A 68 -1.24 5.22 12.83
C CYS A 68 -2.12 5.28 14.08
N ALA A 69 -3.40 4.92 13.96
CA ALA A 69 -4.37 4.96 15.05
C ALA A 69 -4.02 4.02 16.22
N GLN A 70 -3.32 2.92 15.94
CA GLN A 70 -2.88 1.99 16.97
C GLN A 70 -1.61 2.42 17.69
N GLY A 71 -0.76 3.23 17.04
CA GLY A 71 0.53 3.64 17.60
C GLY A 71 1.44 2.48 18.01
N ARG A 72 1.19 1.26 17.50
CA ARG A 72 1.89 0.04 17.91
C ARG A 72 2.81 -0.47 16.83
N ILE A 73 3.91 -1.07 17.28
CA ILE A 73 4.86 -1.77 16.43
C ILE A 73 4.16 -2.99 15.83
N ARG A 74 3.93 -2.98 14.52
CA ARG A 74 3.49 -4.18 13.76
C ARG A 74 4.72 -4.94 13.26
N SER A 75 4.49 -6.18 12.82
CA SER A 75 5.53 -7.08 12.30
C SER A 75 6.33 -6.47 11.15
N GLU A 76 7.42 -7.14 10.78
CA GLU A 76 8.28 -6.78 9.65
C GLU A 76 7.49 -6.69 8.33
N ARG A 77 7.99 -5.87 7.41
CA ARG A 77 7.57 -5.69 6.02
C ARG A 77 6.31 -4.87 5.76
N TYR A 78 5.94 -4.00 6.71
CA TYR A 78 4.79 -3.09 6.62
C TYR A 78 5.13 -1.79 5.87
N ALA A 79 6.40 -1.38 5.84
CA ALA A 79 6.86 -0.15 5.20
C ALA A 79 6.58 -0.09 3.69
N ARG A 80 6.41 -1.25 3.04
CA ARG A 80 5.98 -1.38 1.64
C ARG A 80 4.68 -0.64 1.35
N HIS A 81 3.75 -0.56 2.32
CA HIS A 81 2.51 0.19 2.15
C HIS A 81 2.74 1.69 1.90
N TRP A 82 3.68 2.32 2.63
CA TRP A 82 4.01 3.73 2.44
C TRP A 82 4.69 3.97 1.10
N HIS A 83 5.61 3.09 0.71
CA HIS A 83 6.25 3.19 -0.59
C HIS A 83 5.22 3.13 -1.73
N ASP A 84 4.29 2.18 -1.68
CA ASP A 84 3.26 2.03 -2.71
C ASP A 84 2.35 3.26 -2.79
N LEU A 85 1.97 3.85 -1.66
CA LEU A 85 1.18 5.09 -1.63
C LEU A 85 1.93 6.25 -2.28
N ALA A 86 3.21 6.43 -1.95
CA ALA A 86 4.05 7.46 -2.55
C ALA A 86 4.29 7.21 -4.06
N ALA A 87 4.43 5.95 -4.47
CA ALA A 87 4.57 5.58 -5.88
C ALA A 87 3.29 5.87 -6.68
N ILE A 88 2.11 5.53 -6.12
CA ILE A 88 0.82 5.85 -6.73
C ILE A 88 0.65 7.37 -6.85
N MET A 89 1.05 8.15 -5.83
CA MET A 89 1.00 9.61 -5.87
C MET A 89 1.80 10.21 -7.02
N ARG A 90 2.99 9.65 -7.32
CA ARG A 90 3.83 10.11 -8.45
C ARG A 90 3.34 9.61 -9.81
N SER A 91 2.34 8.73 -9.85
CA SER A 91 1.80 8.19 -11.09
C SER A 91 0.72 9.09 -11.69
N ALA A 92 0.48 8.97 -12.99
CA ALA A 92 -0.61 9.66 -13.69
C ALA A 92 -2.01 9.22 -13.21
N HIS A 93 -2.12 8.20 -12.36
CA HIS A 93 -3.39 7.68 -11.86
C HIS A 93 -3.88 8.38 -10.58
N PHE A 94 -3.02 9.13 -9.89
CA PHE A 94 -3.32 9.63 -8.54
C PHE A 94 -4.60 10.46 -8.47
N ASP A 95 -4.77 11.43 -9.36
CA ASP A 95 -5.95 12.31 -9.36
C ASP A 95 -7.26 11.53 -9.57
N ALA A 96 -7.25 10.53 -10.45
CA ALA A 96 -8.40 9.66 -10.69
C ALA A 96 -8.69 8.77 -9.46
N VAL A 97 -7.64 8.24 -8.82
CA VAL A 97 -7.75 7.41 -7.61
C VAL A 97 -8.35 8.19 -6.44
N ILE A 98 -7.90 9.42 -6.22
CA ILE A 98 -8.41 10.28 -5.15
C ILE A 98 -9.83 10.77 -5.46
N GLY A 99 -10.12 11.05 -6.74
CA GLY A 99 -11.43 11.49 -7.21
C GLY A 99 -12.51 10.40 -7.15
N ASP A 100 -12.14 9.12 -7.22
CA ASP A 100 -13.08 8.00 -7.12
C ASP A 100 -13.44 7.68 -5.66
N ARG A 101 -14.36 8.50 -5.14
CA ARG A 101 -14.87 8.39 -3.77
C ARG A 101 -15.77 7.17 -3.55
N ALA A 102 -16.32 6.59 -4.61
CA ALA A 102 -17.17 5.41 -4.50
C ALA A 102 -16.31 4.20 -4.09
N VAL A 103 -15.13 4.05 -4.68
CA VAL A 103 -14.18 2.98 -4.30
C VAL A 103 -13.70 3.16 -2.86
N ALA A 104 -13.43 4.40 -2.43
CA ALA A 104 -13.03 4.68 -1.04
C ALA A 104 -14.07 4.18 -0.03
N ARG A 105 -15.34 4.51 -0.26
CA ARG A 105 -16.47 4.10 0.59
C ARG A 105 -16.68 2.58 0.58
N ALA A 106 -16.61 1.96 -0.59
CA ALA A 106 -16.74 0.51 -0.72
C ALA A 106 -15.64 -0.24 0.06
N VAL A 107 -14.40 0.26 0.04
CA VAL A 107 -13.31 -0.29 0.86
C VAL A 107 -13.59 -0.13 2.35
N ALA A 108 -14.02 1.07 2.78
CA ALA A 108 -14.33 1.33 4.17
C ALA A 108 -15.46 0.45 4.71
N GLU A 109 -16.56 0.33 3.95
CA GLU A 109 -17.69 -0.54 4.28
C GLU A 109 -17.25 -2.00 4.39
N HIS A 110 -16.53 -2.50 3.39
CA HIS A 110 -16.04 -3.87 3.40
C HIS A 110 -15.09 -4.15 4.59
N LYS A 111 -14.19 -3.22 4.92
CA LYS A 111 -13.31 -3.35 6.10
C LYS A 111 -14.07 -3.32 7.42
N SER A 112 -15.15 -2.54 7.50
CA SER A 112 -15.98 -2.50 8.71
C SER A 112 -16.60 -3.87 9.05
N TYR A 113 -16.91 -4.68 8.03
CA TYR A 113 -17.49 -6.02 8.22
C TYR A 113 -16.45 -7.11 8.52
N PHE A 114 -15.29 -7.07 7.86
CA PHE A 114 -14.34 -8.21 7.88
C PHE A 114 -13.05 -7.93 8.66
N PHE A 115 -12.75 -6.67 8.96
CA PHE A 115 -11.45 -6.23 9.50
C PHE A 115 -11.64 -5.15 10.59
N SER A 116 -12.51 -5.41 11.56
CA SER A 116 -12.67 -4.55 12.73
C SER A 116 -11.36 -4.50 13.53
N GLU A 117 -10.76 -3.32 13.60
CA GLU A 117 -9.51 -3.04 14.31
C GLU A 117 -9.79 -1.97 15.37
N LYS A 118 -9.00 -1.96 16.44
CA LYS A 118 -9.13 -0.99 17.54
C LYS A 118 -7.95 -0.03 17.55
N GLY A 119 -8.20 1.23 17.90
CA GLY A 119 -7.18 2.24 18.14
C GLY A 119 -6.43 2.03 19.45
N ALA A 120 -5.47 2.91 19.73
CA ALA A 120 -4.69 2.88 20.97
C ALA A 120 -5.55 3.10 22.24
N ASP A 121 -6.67 3.80 22.10
CA ASP A 121 -7.68 4.04 23.13
C ASP A 121 -8.64 2.85 23.35
N GLY A 122 -8.57 1.82 22.51
CA GLY A 122 -9.44 0.65 22.55
C GLY A 122 -10.76 0.81 21.82
N GLU A 123 -11.03 1.98 21.24
CA GLU A 123 -12.22 2.25 20.42
C GLU A 123 -12.08 1.60 19.04
N ILE A 124 -13.21 1.24 18.44
CA ILE A 124 -13.23 0.67 17.09
C ILE A 124 -12.88 1.77 16.08
N ILE A 125 -11.96 1.47 15.18
CA ILE A 125 -11.57 2.38 14.11
C ILE A 125 -12.73 2.52 13.11
N ASP A 126 -13.20 3.74 12.92
CA ASP A 126 -14.22 4.07 11.94
C ASP A 126 -13.58 4.35 10.56
N TYR A 127 -13.60 3.33 9.70
CA TYR A 127 -13.10 3.45 8.34
C TYR A 127 -13.88 4.45 7.49
N ALA A 128 -15.16 4.69 7.76
CA ALA A 128 -15.96 5.67 7.00
C ALA A 128 -15.43 7.07 7.29
N THR A 129 -15.27 7.43 8.57
CA THR A 129 -14.64 8.69 8.98
C THR A 129 -13.22 8.82 8.42
N ALA A 130 -12.42 7.75 8.43
CA ALA A 130 -11.08 7.76 7.89
C ALA A 130 -11.06 8.14 6.40
N VAL A 131 -11.91 7.51 5.57
CA VAL A 131 -11.93 7.86 4.14
C VAL A 131 -12.58 9.22 3.92
N GLU A 132 -13.52 9.67 4.74
CA GLU A 132 -14.29 10.93 4.58
C GLU A 132 -13.59 12.20 5.09
N GLY A 133 -12.28 12.15 5.33
CA GLY A 133 -11.47 13.34 5.57
C GLY A 133 -10.66 13.34 6.85
N ALA A 134 -10.61 12.20 7.56
CA ALA A 134 -9.76 11.96 8.73
C ALA A 134 -8.67 10.92 8.46
N LEU A 135 -8.25 10.73 7.21
CA LEU A 135 -7.22 9.76 6.85
C LEU A 135 -5.89 10.18 7.48
N GLN A 136 -5.22 9.21 8.09
CA GLN A 136 -3.90 9.36 8.69
C GLN A 136 -2.98 8.36 8.02
N ILE A 137 -1.80 8.82 7.59
CA ILE A 137 -0.81 7.96 6.92
C ILE A 137 0.54 8.08 7.61
N VAL A 138 0.90 9.26 8.13
CA VAL A 138 2.17 9.46 8.85
C VAL A 138 1.97 9.08 10.32
N PRO A 139 2.66 8.03 10.83
CA PRO A 139 2.60 7.67 12.24
C PRO A 139 3.47 8.60 13.09
N GLU A 140 3.28 8.52 14.41
CA GLU A 140 4.04 9.30 15.39
C GLU A 140 4.68 8.38 16.46
N GLY A 141 5.65 8.92 17.20
CA GLY A 141 6.30 8.23 18.32
C GLY A 141 6.93 6.88 17.95
N ALA A 142 6.75 5.88 18.81
CA ALA A 142 7.34 4.55 18.63
C ALA A 142 6.92 3.86 17.32
N ALA A 143 5.73 4.18 16.80
CA ALA A 143 5.26 3.62 15.53
C ALA A 143 6.05 4.18 14.32
N LEU A 144 6.46 5.45 14.38
CA LEU A 144 7.31 6.08 13.38
C LEU A 144 8.73 5.49 13.41
N GLU A 145 9.32 5.33 14.59
CA GLU A 145 10.64 4.71 14.76
C GLU A 145 10.67 3.27 14.23
N ALA A 146 9.63 2.48 14.53
CA ALA A 146 9.49 1.13 14.02
C ALA A 146 9.34 1.10 12.49
N LEU A 147 8.56 2.02 11.93
CA LEU A 147 8.39 2.15 10.48
C LEU A 147 9.71 2.52 9.80
N ALA A 148 10.48 3.45 10.39
CA ALA A 148 11.80 3.84 9.88
C ALA A 148 12.76 2.64 9.86
N SER A 149 12.80 1.87 10.94
CA SER A 149 13.62 0.65 11.01
C SER A 149 13.23 -0.40 9.96
N ASP A 150 11.92 -0.62 9.77
CA ASP A 150 11.42 -1.55 8.75
C ASP A 150 11.72 -1.06 7.32
N TYR A 151 11.64 0.25 7.08
CA TYR A 151 11.98 0.85 5.79
C TYR A 151 13.47 0.75 5.48
N THR A 152 14.35 0.98 6.46
CA THR A 152 15.80 0.79 6.29
C THR A 152 16.14 -0.63 5.88
N LYS A 153 15.57 -1.64 6.57
CA LYS A 153 15.75 -3.04 6.18
C LYS A 153 15.26 -3.34 4.76
N MET A 154 14.18 -2.68 4.33
CA MET A 154 13.66 -2.82 2.97
C MET A 154 14.63 -2.26 1.91
N LEU A 155 15.29 -1.15 2.21
CA LEU A 155 16.26 -0.51 1.31
C LEU A 155 17.57 -1.30 1.23
N GLU A 156 18.08 -1.78 2.37
CA GLU A 156 19.32 -2.58 2.45
C GLU A 156 19.24 -3.86 1.61
N ASP A 157 18.03 -4.39 1.44
CA ASP A 157 17.77 -5.60 0.68
C ASP A 157 17.57 -5.39 -0.83
N GLU A 158 17.72 -4.17 -1.32
CA GLU A 158 17.57 -3.80 -2.75
C GLU A 158 16.25 -4.29 -3.37
N VAL A 159 15.20 -4.43 -2.56
CA VAL A 159 13.87 -4.89 -3.00
C VAL A 159 13.25 -3.96 -4.03
N MET A 160 13.71 -2.72 -4.06
CA MET A 160 13.11 -1.63 -4.82
C MET A 160 13.80 -1.49 -6.17
N VAL A 161 13.06 -1.70 -7.24
CA VAL A 161 13.51 -1.39 -8.59
C VAL A 161 13.36 0.13 -8.81
N GLY A 162 14.48 0.86 -8.87
CA GLY A 162 14.53 2.32 -9.06
C GLY A 162 15.06 3.10 -7.84
N SER A 163 15.01 4.43 -7.89
CA SER A 163 15.45 5.28 -6.77
C SER A 163 14.36 5.37 -5.70
N ALA A 164 14.45 4.49 -4.69
CA ALA A 164 13.59 4.60 -3.50
C ALA A 164 13.83 5.94 -2.79
N LEU A 165 12.76 6.58 -2.32
CA LEU A 165 12.86 7.84 -1.61
C LEU A 165 13.61 7.63 -0.27
N PRO A 166 14.43 8.59 0.19
CA PRO A 166 14.83 8.66 1.58
C PRO A 166 13.61 8.65 2.51
N PHE A 167 13.76 8.14 3.73
CA PHE A 167 12.63 7.97 4.65
C PHE A 167 11.87 9.28 4.93
N ASP A 168 12.60 10.39 5.12
CA ASP A 168 12.00 11.69 5.36
C ASP A 168 11.18 12.18 4.16
N GLU A 169 11.69 11.98 2.94
CA GLU A 169 10.96 12.30 1.71
C GLU A 169 9.74 11.40 1.51
N LEU A 170 9.83 10.13 1.91
CA LEU A 170 8.69 9.22 1.92
C LEU A 170 7.60 9.71 2.87
N MET A 171 7.96 10.11 4.09
CA MET A 171 7.00 10.65 5.07
C MET A 171 6.37 11.95 4.58
N GLN A 172 7.15 12.83 3.95
CA GLN A 172 6.64 14.05 3.34
C GLN A 172 5.64 13.76 2.21
N ALA A 173 5.96 12.84 1.29
CA ALA A 173 5.04 12.43 0.24
C ALA A 173 3.76 11.82 0.83
N CYS A 174 3.87 10.97 1.85
CA CYS A 174 2.70 10.39 2.52
C CYS A 174 1.84 11.43 3.28
N ALA A 175 2.45 12.48 3.84
CA ALA A 175 1.71 13.60 4.42
C ALA A 175 0.89 14.32 3.34
N GLU A 176 1.48 14.54 2.15
CA GLU A 176 0.79 15.14 1.01
C GLU A 176 -0.35 14.24 0.50
N VAL A 177 -0.13 12.92 0.40
CA VAL A 177 -1.20 11.96 0.06
C VAL A 177 -2.40 12.12 1.00
N ALA A 178 -2.15 12.14 2.32
CA ALA A 178 -3.22 12.29 3.30
C ALA A 178 -3.93 13.65 3.15
N ALA A 179 -3.17 14.73 2.95
CA ALA A 179 -3.73 16.07 2.75
C ALA A 179 -4.63 16.14 1.51
N TYR A 180 -4.18 15.61 0.36
CA TYR A 180 -4.98 15.57 -0.86
C TYR A 180 -6.24 14.72 -0.70
N ALA A 181 -6.11 13.51 -0.14
CA ALA A 181 -7.24 12.61 0.10
C ALA A 181 -8.30 13.25 1.01
N ASN A 182 -7.85 13.92 2.07
CA ASN A 182 -8.74 14.57 3.03
C ASN A 182 -9.39 15.84 2.47
N ALA A 183 -8.65 16.63 1.69
CA ALA A 183 -9.20 17.81 1.02
C ALA A 183 -10.25 17.43 -0.03
N ALA A 184 -10.02 16.35 -0.79
CA ALA A 184 -10.96 15.86 -1.79
C ALA A 184 -12.28 15.36 -1.19
N ALA A 185 -12.28 14.88 0.06
CA ALA A 185 -13.49 14.44 0.75
C ALA A 185 -14.42 15.58 1.19
N ARG A 186 -13.91 16.82 1.27
CA ARG A 186 -14.66 18.00 1.72
C ARG A 186 -15.29 18.79 0.57
N LYS A 187 -15.06 18.37 -0.68
CA LYS A 187 -15.63 18.97 -1.89
C LYS A 187 -16.94 18.28 -2.24
#